data_AF-A0A351J1W4-F1
#
_entry.id   AF-A0A351J1W4-F1
#
_cell.length_a   1.000
_cell.length_b   1.000
_cell.length_c   1.000
_cell.angle_alpha   90.00
_cell.angle_beta   90.00
_cell.angle_gamma   90.00
#
_symmetry.space_group_name_H-M   'P 1'
#
loop_
_entity.id
_entity.type
_entity.pdbx_description
1 polymer ?
#
loop_
_entity_poly.entity_id
_entity_poly.type
_entity_poly.pdbx_seq_one_letter_code
_entity_poly.pdbx_strand_id
1 'polypeptide(L)'
;MSSYTILPTEKTKKGYKLINNNKLVINDVMVGYYVKGAVGLNAGGTEKAGYCCISTLQYNGLTTVALVSGSTYISPTYMHFKDIMALFNYANNNYSEITVVKAGTIIREIPVKQGKDTDHVIVVTEKNIGGLLPVDVNTKTNLV
;
A
#
# COMPACT_ATOMS: atom_id res chain seq x y z
N MET A 1 -5.22 15.31 -7.46
CA MET A 1 -5.77 16.69 -7.39
C MET A 1 -6.13 16.98 -5.94
N SER A 2 -5.42 17.91 -5.29
CA SER A 2 -5.56 18.20 -3.85
C SER A 2 -6.70 19.16 -3.54
N SER A 3 -7.07 20.01 -4.49
CA SER A 3 -8.20 20.94 -4.38
C SER A 3 -8.72 21.40 -5.74
N TYR A 4 -9.97 21.86 -5.78
CA TYR A 4 -10.61 22.49 -6.94
C TYR A 4 -11.37 23.74 -6.52
N THR A 5 -11.21 24.83 -7.25
CA THR A 5 -11.90 26.10 -6.96
C THR A 5 -13.13 26.22 -7.84
N ILE A 6 -14.28 26.40 -7.21
CA ILE A 6 -15.55 26.70 -7.88
C ILE A 6 -15.74 28.21 -7.85
N LEU A 7 -15.89 28.81 -9.03
CA LEU A 7 -16.17 30.23 -9.18
C LEU A 7 -17.62 30.55 -8.76
N PRO A 8 -17.91 31.82 -8.42
CA PRO A 8 -19.29 32.26 -8.18
C PRO A 8 -20.23 31.89 -9.34
N THR A 9 -21.46 31.55 -9.01
CA THR A 9 -22.54 31.26 -9.97
C THR A 9 -23.79 32.06 -9.59
N GLU A 10 -24.77 32.12 -10.49
CA GLU A 10 -26.06 32.77 -10.21
C GLU A 10 -26.75 32.21 -8.95
N LYS A 11 -26.58 30.90 -8.67
CA LYS A 11 -27.09 30.27 -7.45
C LYS A 11 -26.22 30.51 -6.22
N THR A 12 -24.90 30.67 -6.40
CA THR A 12 -23.95 30.80 -5.31
C THR A 12 -23.07 32.03 -5.53
N LYS A 13 -23.44 33.15 -4.92
CA LYS A 13 -22.78 34.46 -5.13
C LYS A 13 -21.31 34.51 -4.67
N LYS A 14 -20.83 33.51 -3.92
CA LYS A 14 -19.44 33.37 -3.50
C LYS A 14 -18.88 32.06 -4.04
N GLY A 15 -17.69 32.12 -4.63
CA GLY A 15 -16.93 30.92 -4.97
C GLY A 15 -16.45 30.20 -3.72
N TYR A 16 -16.15 28.91 -3.84
CA TYR A 16 -15.63 28.10 -2.74
C TYR A 16 -14.63 27.06 -3.24
N LYS A 17 -13.76 26.61 -2.34
CA LYS A 17 -12.71 25.64 -2.65
C LYS A 17 -13.14 24.27 -2.13
N LEU A 18 -13.22 23.31 -3.03
CA LEU A 18 -13.31 21.89 -2.69
C LEU A 18 -11.91 21.40 -2.35
N ILE A 19 -11.77 20.73 -1.22
CA ILE A 19 -10.50 20.22 -0.75
C ILE A 19 -10.67 18.74 -0.41
N ASN A 20 -9.65 17.94 -0.73
CA ASN A 20 -9.67 16.53 -0.38
C ASN A 20 -9.84 16.35 1.14
N ASN A 21 -10.77 15.48 1.53
CA ASN A 21 -11.00 15.18 2.93
C ASN A 21 -9.91 14.27 3.50
N ASN A 22 -9.32 13.40 2.68
CA ASN A 22 -8.17 12.60 3.09
C ASN A 22 -6.95 13.51 3.25
N LYS A 23 -6.56 13.79 4.50
CA LYS A 23 -5.44 14.70 4.83
C LYS A 23 -4.06 14.06 4.62
N LEU A 24 -4.00 12.77 4.27
CA LEU A 24 -2.75 12.09 3.95
C LEU A 24 -2.16 12.58 2.62
N VAL A 25 -2.98 13.08 1.71
CA VAL A 25 -2.56 13.50 0.36
C VAL A 25 -2.43 15.01 0.18
N ILE A 26 -2.68 15.80 1.23
CA ILE A 26 -2.65 17.26 1.18
C ILE A 26 -2.00 17.84 2.43
N ASN A 27 -1.05 18.75 2.25
CA ASN A 27 -0.35 19.42 3.36
C ASN A 27 -0.95 20.80 3.72
N ASP A 28 -1.67 21.43 2.79
CA ASP A 28 -2.06 22.85 2.87
C ASP A 28 -3.22 23.15 3.84
N VAL A 29 -3.94 22.13 4.32
CA VAL A 29 -5.15 22.32 5.14
C VAL A 29 -4.93 21.95 6.60
N MET A 30 -4.17 20.89 6.85
CA MET A 30 -3.92 20.43 8.20
C MET A 30 -2.54 19.78 8.24
N VAL A 31 -1.61 20.52 8.82
CA VAL A 31 -0.21 20.11 8.93
C VAL A 31 -0.11 18.88 9.85
N GLY A 32 0.74 17.92 9.49
CA GLY A 32 1.06 16.77 10.34
C GLY A 32 0.35 15.45 10.02
N TYR A 33 -0.43 15.42 8.93
CA TYR A 33 -0.98 14.16 8.37
C TYR A 33 -0.47 13.81 6.99
N TYR A 34 0.19 14.72 6.28
CA TYR A 34 0.69 14.45 4.94
C TYR A 34 1.69 13.29 4.93
N VAL A 35 1.47 12.32 4.04
CA VAL A 35 2.34 11.16 3.82
C VAL A 35 2.79 11.15 2.37
N LYS A 36 4.11 11.25 2.15
CA LYS A 36 4.68 11.16 0.81
C LYS A 36 4.41 9.76 0.22
N GLY A 37 3.86 9.72 -0.99
CA GLY A 37 3.50 8.47 -1.67
C GLY A 37 2.07 7.98 -1.35
N ALA A 38 1.34 8.65 -0.47
CA ALA A 38 -0.09 8.37 -0.30
C ALA A 38 -0.85 8.78 -1.56
N VAL A 39 -1.69 7.87 -2.06
CA VAL A 39 -2.45 8.06 -3.31
C VAL A 39 -3.87 8.55 -3.04
N GLY A 40 -4.46 8.15 -1.91
CA GLY A 40 -5.82 8.53 -1.51
C GLY A 40 -6.72 7.32 -1.30
N LEU A 41 -8.00 7.47 -1.66
CA LEU A 41 -9.20 6.65 -1.42
C LEU A 41 -10.24 7.46 -0.65
N ASN A 42 -10.49 7.23 0.64
CA ASN A 42 -11.56 7.93 1.37
C ASN A 42 -11.24 8.11 2.86
N ALA A 43 -11.70 9.22 3.43
CA ALA A 43 -11.71 9.49 4.86
C ALA A 43 -13.05 10.10 5.23
N GLY A 44 -13.63 9.69 6.35
CA GLY A 44 -14.94 10.18 6.78
C GLY A 44 -15.26 9.75 8.21
N GLY A 45 -16.17 10.46 8.86
CA GLY A 45 -16.58 10.11 10.21
C GLY A 45 -17.98 10.63 10.52
N THR A 46 -18.66 9.93 11.43
CA THR A 46 -19.93 10.33 12.02
C THR A 46 -19.90 10.03 13.51
N GLU A 47 -20.78 10.65 14.30
CA GLU A 47 -20.86 10.37 15.75
C GLU A 47 -21.12 8.88 16.05
N LYS A 48 -21.90 8.20 15.20
CA LYS A 48 -22.25 6.78 15.39
C LYS A 48 -21.15 5.81 14.93
N ALA A 49 -20.41 6.16 13.87
CA ALA A 49 -19.41 5.27 13.27
C ALA A 49 -17.98 5.54 13.77
N GLY A 50 -17.78 6.60 14.55
CA GLY A 50 -16.46 7.15 14.81
C GLY A 50 -15.82 7.70 13.52
N TYR A 51 -14.50 7.84 13.53
CA TYR A 51 -13.75 8.29 12.38
C TYR A 51 -13.03 7.14 11.69
N CYS A 52 -13.19 7.09 10.37
CA CYS A 52 -12.66 6.04 9.53
C CYS A 52 -11.80 6.63 8.42
N CYS A 53 -10.79 5.89 7.99
CA CYS A 53 -10.07 6.19 6.78
C CYS A 53 -9.60 4.90 6.11
N ILE A 54 -9.64 4.92 4.79
CA ILE A 54 -9.00 3.93 3.94
C ILE A 54 -8.07 4.70 3.01
N SER A 55 -6.83 4.25 2.92
CA SER A 55 -5.85 4.90 2.06
C SER A 55 -4.88 3.90 1.46
N THR A 56 -4.34 4.28 0.31
CA THR A 56 -3.23 3.56 -0.33
C THR A 56 -1.92 4.35 -0.20
N LEU A 57 -0.82 3.65 0.03
CA LEU A 57 0.55 4.15 0.02
C LEU A 57 1.38 3.37 -0.98
N GLN A 58 2.09 4.08 -1.86
CA GLN A 58 3.13 3.51 -2.72
C GLN A 58 4.48 3.92 -2.17
N TYR A 59 5.27 2.94 -1.71
CA TYR A 59 6.58 3.17 -1.11
C TYR A 59 7.52 2.00 -1.41
N ASN A 60 8.74 2.30 -1.88
CA ASN A 60 9.78 1.30 -2.21
C ASN A 60 9.29 0.13 -3.09
N GLY A 61 8.43 0.40 -4.08
CA GLY A 61 7.88 -0.64 -4.97
C GLY A 61 6.75 -1.48 -4.36
N LEU A 62 6.43 -1.31 -3.08
CA LEU A 62 5.29 -1.91 -2.42
C LEU A 62 4.09 -0.96 -2.46
N THR A 63 2.92 -1.50 -2.84
CA THR A 63 1.64 -0.79 -2.74
C THR A 63 0.84 -1.36 -1.58
N THR A 64 0.66 -0.57 -0.53
CA THR A 64 -0.04 -0.96 0.70
C THR A 64 -1.39 -0.27 0.77
N VAL A 65 -2.44 -1.01 1.12
CA VAL A 65 -3.78 -0.48 1.43
C VAL A 65 -4.03 -0.68 2.92
N ALA A 66 -4.41 0.37 3.64
CA ALA A 66 -4.75 0.31 5.05
C ALA A 66 -6.14 0.88 5.29
N LEU A 67 -6.88 0.25 6.21
CA LEU A 67 -8.21 0.66 6.67
C LEU A 67 -8.18 0.79 8.20
N VAL A 68 -8.63 1.93 8.69
CA VAL A 68 -8.92 2.19 10.10
C VAL A 68 -10.39 2.59 10.21
N SER A 69 -11.09 2.02 11.19
CA SER A 69 -12.51 2.27 11.43
C SER A 69 -12.75 2.53 12.91
N GLY A 70 -13.66 3.46 13.23
CA GLY A 70 -14.08 3.71 14.62
C GLY A 70 -13.06 4.43 15.51
N SER A 71 -12.05 5.10 14.94
CA SER A 71 -11.10 5.88 15.76
C SER A 71 -11.75 7.12 16.35
N THR A 72 -11.20 7.61 17.45
CA THR A 72 -11.70 8.78 18.16
C THR A 72 -11.12 10.08 17.60
N TYR A 73 -11.80 11.19 17.90
CA TYR A 73 -11.23 12.52 17.78
C TYR A 73 -10.85 13.01 19.17
N ILE A 74 -9.56 13.27 19.37
CA ILE A 74 -9.00 13.79 20.61
C ILE A 74 -8.50 15.19 20.29
N SER A 75 -9.38 16.18 20.44
CA SER A 75 -9.17 17.54 19.96
C SER A 75 -7.74 18.06 20.23
N PRO A 76 -7.00 18.54 19.21
CA PRO A 76 -7.39 18.77 17.81
C PRO A 76 -7.05 17.60 16.85
N THR A 77 -6.78 16.41 17.37
CA THR A 77 -6.20 15.27 16.65
C THR A 77 -7.27 14.29 16.15
N TYR A 78 -7.20 14.01 14.85
CA TYR A 78 -7.97 12.96 14.19
C TYR A 78 -7.15 11.66 14.22
N MET A 79 -7.47 10.76 15.16
CA MET A 79 -6.65 9.57 15.40
C MET A 79 -6.60 8.63 14.20
N HIS A 80 -7.69 8.51 13.42
CA HIS A 80 -7.71 7.67 12.22
C HIS A 80 -6.59 7.97 11.21
N PHE A 81 -6.16 9.23 11.07
CA PHE A 81 -5.02 9.56 10.22
C PHE A 81 -3.71 9.12 10.85
N LYS A 82 -3.53 9.30 12.17
CA LYS A 82 -2.33 8.82 12.89
C LYS A 82 -2.24 7.29 12.87
N ASP A 83 -3.35 6.61 13.06
CA ASP A 83 -3.43 5.15 13.06
C ASP A 83 -3.05 4.58 11.68
N ILE A 84 -3.57 5.16 10.59
CA ILE A 84 -3.15 4.76 9.23
C ILE A 84 -1.67 5.04 8.98
N MET A 85 -1.17 6.20 9.41
CA MET A 85 0.26 6.50 9.28
C MET A 85 1.11 5.45 10.01
N ALA A 86 0.69 5.03 11.22
CA ALA A 86 1.36 3.99 11.97
C ALA A 86 1.30 2.63 11.25
N LEU A 87 0.15 2.25 10.68
CA LEU A 87 0.00 1.03 9.89
C LEU A 87 0.90 1.03 8.65
N PHE A 88 0.97 2.15 7.94
CA PHE A 88 1.86 2.31 6.79
C PHE A 88 3.33 2.21 7.18
N ASN A 89 3.73 2.88 8.26
CA ASN A 89 5.09 2.79 8.78
C ASN A 89 5.43 1.36 9.20
N TYR A 90 4.52 0.68 9.89
CA TYR A 90 4.69 -0.72 10.27
C TYR A 90 4.87 -1.61 9.05
N ALA A 91 3.98 -1.52 8.05
CA ALA A 91 4.06 -2.33 6.85
C ALA A 91 5.39 -2.11 6.11
N ASN A 92 5.78 -0.86 5.88
CA ASN A 92 6.99 -0.52 5.12
C ASN A 92 8.29 -0.84 5.85
N ASN A 93 8.29 -0.79 7.19
CA ASN A 93 9.49 -1.09 7.97
C ASN A 93 9.71 -2.59 8.16
N ASN A 94 8.64 -3.39 8.10
CA ASN A 94 8.72 -4.82 8.40
C ASN A 94 8.63 -5.70 7.16
N TYR A 95 8.05 -5.23 6.05
CA TYR A 95 7.82 -6.06 4.86
C TYR A 95 8.30 -5.41 3.57
N SER A 96 8.74 -6.27 2.64
CA SER A 96 9.10 -5.88 1.28
C SER A 96 8.78 -7.00 0.29
N GLU A 97 8.59 -6.66 -0.98
CA GLU A 97 8.52 -7.64 -2.06
C GLU A 97 9.93 -8.18 -2.35
N ILE A 98 10.16 -9.45 -2.01
CA ILE A 98 11.47 -10.11 -2.16
C ILE A 98 11.37 -11.19 -3.23
N THR A 99 12.21 -11.09 -4.26
CA THR A 99 12.41 -12.17 -5.23
C THR A 99 13.34 -13.23 -4.63
N VAL A 100 12.82 -14.44 -4.46
CA VAL A 100 13.54 -15.59 -3.90
C VAL A 100 14.25 -16.37 -5.02
N VAL A 101 13.55 -16.60 -6.13
CA VAL A 101 14.09 -17.29 -7.30
C VAL A 101 13.85 -16.45 -8.55
N LYS A 102 14.90 -16.23 -9.34
CA LYS A 102 14.79 -15.48 -10.60
C LYS A 102 14.29 -16.38 -11.72
N ALA A 103 13.54 -15.81 -12.67
CA ALA A 103 13.21 -16.48 -13.91
C ALA A 103 14.47 -17.09 -14.58
N GLY A 104 14.32 -18.28 -15.16
CA GLY A 104 15.41 -19.06 -15.75
C GLY A 104 16.28 -19.84 -14.77
N THR A 105 16.02 -19.78 -13.45
CA THR A 105 16.79 -20.56 -12.48
C THR A 105 16.45 -22.05 -12.62
N ILE A 106 17.47 -22.89 -12.72
CA ILE A 106 17.32 -24.35 -12.66
C ILE A 106 16.98 -24.76 -11.23
N ILE A 107 15.83 -25.40 -11.05
CA ILE A 107 15.35 -25.86 -9.74
C ILE A 107 15.85 -27.27 -9.45
N ARG A 108 15.57 -28.20 -10.37
CA ARG A 108 15.95 -29.61 -10.26
C ARG A 108 15.83 -30.30 -11.60
N GLU A 109 16.46 -31.46 -11.66
CA GLU A 109 16.27 -32.43 -12.71
C GLU A 109 15.18 -33.42 -12.29
N ILE A 110 14.26 -33.74 -13.20
CA ILE A 110 13.19 -34.72 -12.96
C ILE A 110 13.33 -35.86 -13.97
N PRO A 111 13.34 -37.12 -13.50
CA PRO A 111 13.31 -38.26 -14.41
C PRO A 111 11.96 -38.35 -15.11
N VAL A 112 11.99 -38.61 -16.41
CA VAL A 112 10.83 -38.82 -17.27
C VAL A 112 10.89 -40.21 -17.87
N LYS A 113 9.72 -40.85 -17.99
CA LYS A 113 9.59 -42.14 -18.67
C LYS A 113 9.23 -41.90 -20.13
N GLN A 114 9.75 -42.72 -21.03
CA GLN A 114 9.47 -42.68 -22.48
C GLN A 114 9.91 -41.38 -23.17
N GLY A 115 10.97 -40.73 -22.68
CA GLY A 115 11.60 -39.64 -23.41
C GLY A 115 12.32 -40.17 -24.66
N LYS A 116 12.23 -39.43 -25.76
CA LYS A 116 12.77 -39.86 -27.06
C LYS A 116 14.30 -39.90 -27.06
N ASP A 117 14.93 -38.89 -26.46
CA ASP A 117 16.38 -38.64 -26.54
C ASP A 117 17.03 -38.39 -25.16
N THR A 118 16.24 -38.32 -24.09
CA THR A 118 16.70 -38.11 -22.70
C THR A 118 15.73 -38.82 -21.74
N ASP A 119 16.25 -39.34 -20.64
CA ASP A 119 15.47 -39.88 -19.54
C ASP A 119 15.21 -38.85 -18.44
N HIS A 120 15.76 -37.62 -18.56
CA HIS A 120 15.64 -36.56 -17.58
C HIS A 120 15.31 -35.20 -18.22
N VAL A 121 14.61 -34.33 -17.48
CA VAL A 121 14.31 -32.94 -17.88
C VAL A 121 14.71 -31.95 -16.81
N ILE A 122 15.26 -30.82 -17.22
CA ILE A 122 15.61 -29.71 -16.34
C ILE A 122 14.37 -28.85 -16.11
N VAL A 123 13.98 -28.71 -14.84
CA VAL A 123 12.91 -27.78 -14.44
C VAL A 123 13.50 -26.41 -14.19
N VAL A 124 13.02 -25.43 -14.95
CA VAL A 124 13.38 -24.02 -14.81
C VAL A 124 12.18 -23.18 -14.42
N THR A 125 12.41 -22.11 -13.67
CA THR A 125 11.34 -21.15 -13.35
C THR A 125 11.00 -20.27 -14.55
N GLU A 126 9.74 -20.18 -14.94
CA GLU A 126 9.31 -19.29 -16.03
C GLU A 126 9.35 -17.81 -15.63
N LYS A 127 9.02 -17.50 -14.38
CA LYS A 127 8.92 -16.13 -13.84
C LYS A 127 9.67 -16.02 -12.52
N ASN A 128 9.92 -14.79 -12.09
CA ASN A 128 10.43 -14.54 -10.75
C ASN A 128 9.44 -15.09 -9.73
N ILE A 129 9.94 -15.90 -8.80
CA ILE A 129 9.20 -16.39 -7.65
C ILE A 129 9.64 -15.57 -6.46
N GLY A 130 8.68 -14.93 -5.82
CA GLY A 130 8.88 -14.06 -4.69
C GLY A 130 7.56 -13.74 -4.04
N GLY A 131 7.61 -12.87 -3.03
CA GLY A 131 6.42 -12.33 -2.42
C GLY A 131 6.75 -11.35 -1.31
N LEU A 132 5.69 -10.91 -0.63
CA LEU A 132 5.78 -10.08 0.55
C LEU A 132 6.37 -10.86 1.72
N LEU A 133 7.61 -10.55 2.08
CA LEU A 133 8.34 -11.22 3.16
C LEU A 133 8.86 -10.21 4.18
N PRO A 134 9.13 -10.67 5.42
CA PRO A 134 9.85 -9.86 6.39
C PRO A 134 11.19 -9.39 5.85
N VAL A 135 11.55 -8.13 6.12
CA VAL A 135 12.78 -7.51 5.59
C VAL A 135 14.07 -8.18 6.09
N ASP A 136 14.00 -8.92 7.18
CA ASP A 136 15.12 -9.63 7.81
C ASP A 136 15.20 -11.11 7.40
N VAL A 137 14.34 -11.58 6.48
CA VAL A 137 14.34 -12.98 6.07
C VAL A 137 15.63 -13.35 5.33
N ASN A 138 16.31 -14.41 5.78
CA ASN A 138 17.44 -14.97 5.06
C ASN A 138 16.96 -15.93 3.97
N THR A 139 16.91 -15.44 2.73
CA THR A 139 16.44 -16.20 1.56
C THR A 139 17.29 -17.43 1.22
N LYS A 140 18.48 -17.59 1.80
CA LYS A 140 19.38 -18.73 1.56
C LYS A 140 19.25 -19.88 2.56
N THR A 141 18.65 -19.66 3.72
CA THR A 141 18.61 -20.65 4.83
C THR A 141 17.19 -20.97 5.31
N ASN A 142 16.22 -20.09 5.08
CA ASN A 142 14.87 -20.26 5.62
C ASN A 142 13.83 -20.69 4.57
N LEU A 143 14.22 -20.83 3.30
CA LEU A 143 13.30 -21.07 2.18
C LEU A 143 13.75 -22.20 1.23
N VAL A 144 14.91 -22.82 1.47
CA VAL A 144 15.47 -23.92 0.68
C VAL A 144 15.95 -25.03 1.61
#